data_AF-A0A6P2LL84-F1
#
_entry.id   AF-A0A6P2LL84-F1
#
_cell.length_a   1.000
_cell.length_b   1.000
_cell.length_c   1.000
_cell.angle_alpha   90.00
_cell.angle_beta   90.00
_cell.angle_gamma   90.00
#
_symmetry.space_group_name_H-M   'P 1'
#
loop_
_entity.id
_entity.type
_entity.pdbx_description
1 polymer ?
#
loop_
_entity_poly.entity_id
_entity_poly.type
_entity_poly.pdbx_seq_one_letter_code
_entity_poly.pdbx_strand_id
1 'polypeptide(L)'
;MKMARASKADLDAALDVSNVIEQLEKGWMPYADDSDKLERFDRYDAKLCQRALAAILDAASTGNLFRVTFGMTVVLDQRNELLDPAADTLELHPKLVAALDGASRAPVPHSDDLAVDRFSAVMKAKLAEKRAAGRGGWDDPTQCHVTTLARYLVEHVAKGDPVDVGNFAMMLHQRAAGPHVLPGALHVYTHPEPLKGGK
;
A
#
# COMPACT_ATOMS: atom_id res chain seq x y z
N MET A 1 -14.46 -7.29 19.99
CA MET A 1 -13.61 -8.23 20.76
C MET A 1 -12.39 -8.59 19.91
N LYS A 2 -11.21 -8.84 20.51
CA LYS A 2 -9.99 -9.23 19.76
C LYS A 2 -9.61 -10.67 20.07
N MET A 3 -9.21 -11.42 19.06
CA MET A 3 -8.74 -12.81 19.16
C MET A 3 -7.58 -13.04 18.18
N ALA A 4 -6.67 -13.97 18.49
CA ALA A 4 -5.69 -14.46 17.53
C ALA A 4 -6.39 -15.21 16.39
N ARG A 5 -6.07 -14.87 15.14
CA ARG A 5 -6.57 -15.54 13.92
C ARG A 5 -6.26 -17.04 13.97
N ALA A 6 -7.16 -17.92 13.54
CA ALA A 6 -6.86 -19.35 13.36
C ALA A 6 -5.70 -19.57 12.36
N SER A 7 -4.81 -20.49 12.69
CA SER A 7 -3.74 -20.96 11.80
C SER A 7 -4.25 -22.02 10.83
N LYS A 8 -3.45 -22.36 9.80
CA LYS A 8 -3.80 -23.45 8.88
C LYS A 8 -3.99 -24.77 9.61
N ALA A 9 -3.12 -25.11 10.55
CA ALA A 9 -3.24 -26.33 11.36
C ALA A 9 -4.55 -26.36 12.17
N ASP A 10 -5.00 -25.22 12.71
CA ASP A 10 -6.27 -25.16 13.42
C ASP A 10 -7.47 -25.43 12.49
N LEU A 11 -7.43 -24.89 11.27
CA LEU A 11 -8.48 -25.09 10.27
C LEU A 11 -8.52 -26.53 9.76
N ASP A 12 -7.35 -27.10 9.44
CA ASP A 12 -7.22 -28.50 9.00
C ASP A 12 -7.73 -29.45 10.12
N ALA A 13 -7.31 -29.23 11.38
CA ALA A 13 -7.80 -30.01 12.53
C ALA A 13 -9.33 -29.93 12.71
N ALA A 14 -9.92 -28.74 12.53
CA ALA A 14 -11.37 -28.57 12.64
C ALA A 14 -12.13 -29.30 11.52
N LEU A 15 -11.59 -29.31 10.30
CA LEU A 15 -12.13 -30.08 9.17
C LEU A 15 -12.02 -31.58 9.43
N ASP A 16 -10.86 -32.06 9.89
CA ASP A 16 -10.64 -33.47 10.19
C ASP A 16 -11.61 -33.98 11.28
N VAL A 17 -11.78 -33.20 12.36
CA VAL A 17 -12.77 -33.52 13.40
C VAL A 17 -14.19 -33.55 12.82
N SER A 18 -14.55 -32.61 11.95
CA SER A 18 -15.86 -32.59 11.30
C SER A 18 -16.08 -33.82 10.41
N ASN A 19 -15.07 -34.22 9.65
CA ASN A 19 -15.11 -35.42 8.80
C ASN A 19 -15.24 -36.71 9.63
N VAL A 20 -14.57 -36.80 10.77
CA VAL A 20 -14.70 -37.94 11.70
C VAL A 20 -16.11 -38.02 12.26
N ILE A 21 -16.67 -36.89 12.70
CA ILE A 21 -18.04 -36.82 13.23
C ILE A 21 -19.05 -37.22 12.14
N GLU A 22 -18.90 -36.70 10.91
CA GLU A 22 -19.81 -37.01 9.80
C GLU A 22 -19.82 -38.52 9.47
N GLN A 23 -18.66 -39.19 9.52
CA GLN A 23 -18.58 -40.64 9.32
C GLN A 23 -19.34 -41.41 10.41
N LEU A 24 -19.15 -41.01 11.68
CA LEU A 24 -19.85 -41.61 12.82
C LEU A 24 -21.36 -41.39 12.73
N GLU A 25 -21.81 -40.21 12.30
CA GLU A 25 -23.22 -39.89 12.06
C GLU A 25 -23.83 -40.77 10.95
N LYS A 26 -23.06 -41.07 9.90
CA LYS A 26 -23.44 -42.02 8.85
C LYS A 26 -23.40 -43.49 9.29
N GLY A 27 -22.97 -43.77 10.53
CA GLY A 27 -22.93 -45.11 11.11
C GLY A 27 -21.68 -45.91 10.75
N TRP A 28 -20.58 -45.24 10.40
CA TRP A 28 -19.31 -45.85 10.02
C TRP A 28 -18.20 -45.48 10.99
N MET A 29 -17.29 -46.41 11.24
CA MET A 29 -16.05 -46.11 11.96
C MET A 29 -15.17 -45.17 11.12
N PRO A 30 -14.52 -44.17 11.73
CA PRO A 30 -13.60 -43.27 11.04
C PRO A 30 -12.27 -43.96 10.72
N TYR A 31 -11.78 -43.80 9.49
CA TYR A 31 -10.47 -44.29 9.06
C TYR A 31 -9.62 -43.17 8.46
N ALA A 32 -8.30 -43.28 8.62
CA ALA A 32 -7.33 -42.31 8.10
C ALA A 32 -6.95 -42.58 6.63
N ASP A 33 -7.32 -43.75 6.08
CA ASP A 33 -7.03 -44.17 4.71
C ASP A 33 -8.29 -44.68 4.00
N ASP A 34 -8.26 -44.69 2.66
CA ASP A 34 -9.28 -45.32 1.81
C ASP A 34 -9.22 -46.86 1.90
N SER A 35 -9.10 -47.42 3.10
CA SER A 35 -9.11 -48.87 3.27
C SER A 35 -10.52 -49.42 3.04
N ASP A 36 -10.60 -50.54 2.31
CA ASP A 36 -11.84 -51.32 2.06
C ASP A 36 -12.47 -51.92 3.34
N LYS A 37 -12.02 -51.50 4.53
CA LYS A 37 -12.45 -52.01 5.83
C LYS A 37 -13.59 -51.16 6.39
N LEU A 38 -14.73 -51.22 5.73
CA LEU A 38 -15.96 -50.59 6.23
C LEU A 38 -16.49 -51.33 7.47
N GLU A 39 -16.19 -50.82 8.67
CA GLU A 39 -16.79 -51.28 9.92
C GLU A 39 -17.93 -50.35 10.35
N ARG A 40 -19.06 -50.93 10.73
CA ARG A 40 -20.20 -50.16 11.23
C ARG A 40 -19.93 -49.65 12.65
N PHE A 41 -20.24 -48.38 12.89
CA PHE A 41 -20.21 -47.80 14.23
C PHE A 41 -21.47 -48.20 15.01
N ASP A 42 -21.27 -48.64 16.25
CA ASP A 42 -22.33 -48.84 17.24
C ASP A 42 -22.00 -48.06 18.52
N ARG A 43 -22.82 -47.06 18.84
CA ARG A 43 -22.71 -46.22 20.04
C ARG A 43 -22.89 -46.96 21.36
N TYR A 44 -23.40 -48.18 21.33
CA TYR A 44 -23.57 -49.02 22.52
C TYR A 44 -22.43 -50.03 22.70
N ASP A 45 -21.54 -50.18 21.72
CA ASP A 45 -20.31 -50.96 21.85
C ASP A 45 -19.20 -50.10 22.46
N ALA A 46 -18.77 -50.44 23.67
CA ALA A 46 -17.76 -49.69 24.41
C ALA A 46 -16.41 -49.61 23.67
N LYS A 47 -16.00 -50.65 22.94
CA LYS A 47 -14.73 -50.68 22.21
C LYS A 47 -14.79 -49.77 20.97
N LEU A 48 -15.92 -49.78 20.27
CA LEU A 48 -16.13 -48.88 19.12
C LEU A 48 -16.19 -47.42 19.58
N CYS A 49 -16.88 -47.13 20.68
CA CYS A 49 -16.89 -45.79 21.29
C CYS A 49 -15.50 -45.31 21.69
N GLN A 50 -14.66 -46.18 22.28
CA GLN A 50 -13.29 -45.83 22.63
C GLN A 50 -12.45 -45.49 21.39
N ARG A 51 -12.58 -46.25 20.30
CA ARG A 51 -11.88 -45.99 19.03
C ARG A 51 -12.37 -44.71 18.35
N ALA A 52 -13.68 -44.45 18.36
CA ALA A 52 -14.26 -43.23 17.82
C ALA A 52 -13.78 -41.99 18.59
N LEU A 53 -13.76 -42.06 19.93
CA LEU A 53 -13.23 -40.98 20.77
C LEU A 53 -11.74 -40.75 20.52
N ALA A 54 -10.95 -41.81 20.39
CA ALA A 54 -9.53 -41.70 20.06
C ALA A 54 -9.32 -40.96 18.72
N ALA A 55 -10.07 -41.33 17.67
CA ALA A 55 -9.99 -40.67 16.37
C ALA A 55 -10.33 -39.17 16.43
N ILE A 56 -11.35 -38.79 17.20
CA ILE A 56 -11.72 -37.37 17.41
C ILE A 56 -10.60 -36.63 18.14
N LEU A 57 -10.06 -37.20 19.22
CA LEU A 57 -9.00 -36.59 20.01
C LEU A 57 -7.70 -36.46 19.22
N ASP A 58 -7.35 -37.47 18.43
CA ASP A 58 -6.16 -37.47 17.56
C ASP A 58 -6.29 -36.37 16.50
N ALA A 59 -7.43 -36.28 15.80
CA ALA A 59 -7.69 -35.20 14.84
C ALA A 59 -7.62 -33.82 15.51
N ALA A 60 -8.26 -33.66 16.67
CA ALA A 60 -8.28 -32.41 17.42
C ALA A 60 -6.90 -32.01 17.97
N SER A 61 -5.99 -32.97 18.19
CA SER A 61 -4.67 -32.71 18.78
C SER A 61 -3.71 -31.97 17.83
N THR A 62 -4.01 -31.94 16.54
CA THR A 62 -3.15 -31.35 15.50
C THR A 62 -3.29 -29.82 15.40
N GLY A 63 -4.28 -29.24 16.06
CA GLY A 63 -4.57 -27.80 16.03
C GLY A 63 -5.44 -27.34 17.21
N ASN A 64 -5.88 -26.09 17.18
CA ASN A 64 -6.70 -25.49 18.21
C ASN A 64 -8.09 -25.14 17.68
N LEU A 65 -9.05 -26.05 17.90
CA LEU A 65 -10.45 -25.89 17.50
C LEU A 65 -11.12 -24.66 18.11
N PHE A 66 -10.68 -24.23 19.29
CA PHE A 66 -11.23 -23.04 19.94
C PHE A 66 -10.93 -21.78 19.13
N ARG A 67 -9.74 -21.67 18.49
CA ARG A 67 -9.42 -20.55 17.59
C ARG A 67 -10.34 -20.48 16.38
N VAL A 68 -10.79 -21.62 15.86
CA VAL A 68 -11.71 -21.67 14.73
C VAL A 68 -13.12 -21.28 15.17
N THR A 69 -13.65 -22.01 16.17
CA THR A 69 -15.03 -21.84 16.64
C THR A 69 -15.27 -20.47 17.24
N PHE A 70 -14.44 -20.03 18.19
CA PHE A 70 -14.53 -18.69 18.78
C PHE A 70 -14.08 -17.60 17.81
N GLY A 71 -13.20 -17.92 16.85
CA GLY A 71 -12.90 -17.02 15.73
C GLY A 71 -14.16 -16.66 14.95
N MET A 72 -15.01 -17.66 14.67
CA MET A 72 -16.28 -17.44 13.96
C MET A 72 -17.30 -16.66 14.81
N THR A 73 -17.37 -16.90 16.13
CA THR A 73 -18.25 -16.08 16.99
C THR A 73 -17.82 -14.62 17.01
N VAL A 74 -16.51 -14.35 16.98
CA VAL A 74 -15.97 -12.99 16.84
C VAL A 74 -16.32 -12.40 15.47
N VAL A 75 -16.22 -13.16 14.39
CA VAL A 75 -16.61 -12.70 13.05
C VAL A 75 -18.10 -12.33 12.98
N LEU A 76 -18.97 -13.12 13.63
CA LEU A 76 -20.42 -12.92 13.65
C LEU A 76 -20.91 -11.89 14.70
N ASP A 77 -20.05 -11.46 15.62
CA ASP A 77 -20.41 -10.47 16.64
C ASP A 77 -20.62 -9.10 15.98
N GLN A 78 -21.87 -8.64 15.96
CA GLN A 78 -22.29 -7.37 15.35
C GLN A 78 -21.50 -6.16 15.86
N ARG A 79 -20.99 -6.22 17.10
CA ARG A 79 -20.18 -5.12 17.68
C ARG A 79 -18.84 -4.95 16.98
N ASN A 80 -18.38 -5.94 16.22
CA ASN A 80 -17.16 -5.86 15.43
C ASN A 80 -17.39 -5.25 14.04
N GLU A 81 -18.66 -5.10 13.61
CA GLU A 81 -19.05 -4.46 12.35
C GLU A 81 -18.30 -5.03 11.13
N LEU A 82 -18.02 -6.34 11.14
CA LEU A 82 -17.31 -7.03 10.05
C LEU A 82 -18.25 -7.46 8.93
N LEU A 83 -19.42 -7.99 9.31
CA LEU A 83 -20.41 -8.52 8.38
C LEU A 83 -21.71 -7.73 8.41
N ASP A 84 -22.46 -7.74 7.31
CA ASP A 84 -23.77 -7.13 7.22
C ASP A 84 -24.78 -7.88 8.12
N PRO A 85 -25.35 -7.23 9.15
CA PRO A 85 -26.32 -7.89 10.04
C PRO A 85 -27.66 -8.23 9.36
N ALA A 86 -27.94 -7.67 8.17
CA ALA A 86 -29.15 -7.94 7.41
C ALA A 86 -28.99 -9.03 6.33
N ALA A 87 -27.76 -9.47 6.05
CA ALA A 87 -27.50 -10.52 5.08
C ALA A 87 -27.69 -11.92 5.70
N ASP A 88 -28.10 -12.88 4.87
CA ASP A 88 -28.17 -14.31 5.20
C ASP A 88 -26.85 -15.05 4.90
N THR A 89 -25.91 -14.38 4.24
CA THR A 89 -24.55 -14.83 3.91
C THR A 89 -23.49 -13.96 4.59
N LEU A 90 -22.22 -14.38 4.50
CA LEU A 90 -21.08 -13.65 5.07
C LEU A 90 -20.68 -12.44 4.18
N GLU A 91 -21.57 -11.46 4.08
CA GLU A 91 -21.34 -10.21 3.34
C GLU A 91 -20.64 -9.15 4.18
N LEU A 92 -19.84 -8.29 3.57
CA LEU A 92 -19.17 -7.19 4.27
C LEU A 92 -20.17 -6.19 4.85
N HIS A 93 -19.90 -5.70 6.05
CA HIS A 93 -20.74 -4.66 6.67
C HIS A 93 -20.86 -3.40 5.77
N PRO A 94 -22.04 -2.77 5.66
CA PRO A 94 -22.27 -1.62 4.76
C PRO A 94 -21.27 -0.46 4.95
N LYS A 95 -20.79 -0.25 6.18
CA LYS A 95 -19.73 0.74 6.47
C LYS A 95 -18.41 0.43 5.76
N LEU A 96 -18.03 -0.85 5.69
CA LEU A 96 -16.80 -1.28 5.02
C LEU A 96 -16.94 -1.14 3.50
N VAL A 97 -18.10 -1.51 2.96
CA VAL A 97 -18.43 -1.32 1.53
C VAL A 97 -18.34 0.17 1.16
N ALA A 98 -19.01 1.04 1.93
CA ALA A 98 -18.97 2.49 1.70
C ALA A 98 -17.55 3.07 1.80
N ALA A 99 -16.72 2.55 2.70
CA ALA A 99 -15.32 2.97 2.82
C ALA A 99 -14.48 2.57 1.59
N LEU A 100 -14.69 1.36 1.06
CA LEU A 100 -14.03 0.88 -0.17
C LEU A 100 -14.48 1.69 -1.40
N ASP A 101 -15.77 2.00 -1.49
CA ASP A 101 -16.33 2.85 -2.56
C ASP A 101 -15.80 4.28 -2.48
N GLY A 102 -15.67 4.83 -1.27
CA GLY A 102 -15.04 6.13 -1.04
C GLY A 102 -13.57 6.14 -1.45
N ALA A 103 -12.81 5.09 -1.13
CA ALA A 103 -11.41 4.97 -1.50
C ALA A 103 -11.19 4.82 -3.02
N SER A 104 -12.05 4.07 -3.70
CA SER A 104 -12.00 3.88 -5.16
C SER A 104 -12.44 5.11 -5.96
N ARG A 105 -13.20 6.02 -5.34
CA ARG A 105 -13.58 7.32 -5.90
C ARG A 105 -12.52 8.42 -5.71
N ALA A 106 -11.34 8.09 -5.19
CA ALA A 106 -10.22 9.03 -5.24
C ALA A 106 -10.03 9.53 -6.69
N PRO A 107 -10.00 10.85 -6.94
CA PRO A 107 -9.90 11.37 -8.29
C PRO A 107 -8.69 10.76 -8.98
N VAL A 108 -8.88 10.23 -10.19
CA VAL A 108 -7.76 9.84 -11.04
C VAL A 108 -6.92 11.10 -11.26
N PRO A 109 -5.62 11.10 -10.89
CA PRO A 109 -4.77 12.27 -11.06
C PRO A 109 -4.78 12.70 -12.53
N HIS A 110 -4.92 14.00 -12.79
CA HIS A 110 -4.89 14.49 -14.16
C HIS A 110 -3.51 14.19 -14.78
N SER A 111 -3.46 14.00 -16.11
CA SER A 111 -2.20 13.70 -16.80
C SER A 111 -1.12 14.76 -16.55
N ASP A 112 -1.54 16.01 -16.34
CA ASP A 112 -0.66 17.15 -16.06
C ASP A 112 0.00 17.03 -14.69
N ASP A 113 -0.77 16.64 -13.66
CA ASP A 113 -0.24 16.43 -12.30
C ASP A 113 0.83 15.34 -12.31
N LEU A 114 0.53 14.22 -12.98
CA LEU A 114 1.48 13.13 -13.14
C LEU A 114 2.75 13.55 -13.90
N ALA A 115 2.62 14.46 -14.89
CA ALA A 115 3.76 14.98 -15.63
C ALA A 115 4.61 15.92 -14.76
N VAL A 116 3.98 16.81 -13.99
CA VAL A 116 4.65 17.69 -13.03
C VAL A 116 5.39 16.87 -11.97
N ASP A 117 4.78 15.82 -11.43
CA ASP A 117 5.41 14.96 -10.43
C ASP A 117 6.67 14.30 -10.96
N ARG A 118 6.60 13.70 -12.15
CA ARG A 118 7.76 13.10 -12.84
C ARG A 118 8.86 14.13 -13.08
N PHE A 119 8.50 15.31 -13.58
CA PHE A 119 9.48 16.37 -13.85
C PHE A 119 10.11 16.89 -12.55
N SER A 120 9.32 17.06 -11.49
CA SER A 120 9.81 17.49 -10.18
C SER A 120 10.81 16.48 -9.59
N ALA A 121 10.62 15.18 -9.82
CA ALA A 121 11.54 14.15 -9.38
C ALA A 121 12.92 14.29 -10.07
N VAL A 122 12.93 14.53 -11.38
CA VAL A 122 14.16 14.79 -12.15
C VAL A 122 14.84 16.08 -11.71
N MET A 123 14.08 17.16 -11.50
CA MET A 123 14.59 18.42 -10.95
C MET A 123 15.28 18.22 -9.58
N LYS A 124 14.60 17.51 -8.66
CA LYS A 124 15.13 17.21 -7.31
C LYS A 124 16.41 16.39 -7.37
N ALA A 125 16.48 15.38 -8.24
CA ALA A 125 17.68 14.56 -8.43
C ALA A 125 18.87 15.42 -8.89
N LYS A 126 18.67 16.25 -9.93
CA LYS A 126 19.72 17.15 -10.43
C LYS A 126 20.19 18.16 -9.38
N LEU A 127 19.26 18.74 -8.60
CA LEU A 127 19.62 19.64 -7.50
C LEU A 127 20.40 18.91 -6.40
N ALA A 128 20.11 17.64 -6.13
CA ALA A 128 20.87 16.83 -5.18
C ALA A 128 22.31 16.60 -5.65
N GLU A 129 22.51 16.29 -6.94
CA GLU A 129 23.85 16.19 -7.53
C GLU A 129 24.62 17.51 -7.42
N LYS A 130 23.99 18.65 -7.71
CA LYS A 130 24.64 19.96 -7.59
C LYS A 130 25.00 20.29 -6.15
N ARG A 131 24.15 19.94 -5.17
CA ARG A 131 24.44 20.06 -3.74
C ARG A 131 25.64 19.21 -3.32
N ALA A 132 25.72 17.96 -3.81
CA ALA A 132 26.87 17.09 -3.56
C ALA A 132 28.16 17.65 -4.17
N ALA A 133 28.07 18.40 -5.27
CA ALA A 133 29.18 19.14 -5.87
C ALA A 133 29.47 20.49 -5.20
N GLY A 134 28.91 20.77 -4.02
CA GLY A 134 29.15 21.99 -3.25
C GLY A 134 28.43 23.24 -3.76
N ARG A 135 27.48 23.12 -4.70
CA ARG A 135 26.68 24.25 -5.17
C ARG A 135 25.44 24.44 -4.27
N GLY A 136 25.18 25.66 -3.86
CA GLY A 136 24.05 26.04 -2.99
C GLY A 136 23.86 27.56 -2.92
N GLY A 137 23.13 28.04 -1.91
CA GLY A 137 23.02 29.47 -1.57
C GLY A 137 22.11 30.31 -2.46
N TRP A 138 21.35 29.69 -3.37
CA TRP A 138 20.42 30.41 -4.24
C TRP A 138 19.23 31.04 -3.47
N ASP A 139 18.89 30.43 -2.33
CA ASP A 139 17.81 30.81 -1.43
C ASP A 139 18.17 31.99 -0.51
N ASP A 140 19.46 32.35 -0.44
CA ASP A 140 19.97 33.49 0.32
C ASP A 140 20.29 34.67 -0.62
N PRO A 141 19.59 35.81 -0.51
CA PRO A 141 19.80 36.93 -1.43
C PRO A 141 21.14 37.64 -1.22
N THR A 142 21.82 37.40 -0.10
CA THR A 142 23.17 37.92 0.17
C THR A 142 24.24 37.11 -0.57
N GLN A 143 23.96 35.84 -0.89
CA GLN A 143 24.87 34.95 -1.62
C GLN A 143 24.57 34.93 -3.13
N CYS A 144 23.29 35.00 -3.50
CA CYS A 144 22.86 34.98 -4.89
C CYS A 144 21.79 36.04 -5.17
N HIS A 145 22.16 37.08 -5.90
CA HIS A 145 21.21 38.12 -6.31
C HIS A 145 20.19 37.58 -7.33
N VAL A 146 18.95 38.07 -7.28
CA VAL A 146 17.84 37.59 -8.13
C VAL A 146 18.13 37.75 -9.64
N THR A 147 18.89 38.78 -10.02
CA THR A 147 19.31 38.99 -11.42
C THR A 147 20.32 37.95 -11.90
N THR A 148 21.12 37.38 -10.99
CA THR A 148 22.02 36.25 -11.30
C THR A 148 21.23 35.00 -11.68
N LEU A 149 20.17 34.70 -10.92
CA LEU A 149 19.27 33.57 -11.23
C LEU A 149 18.56 33.77 -12.58
N ALA A 150 18.09 34.99 -12.86
CA ALA A 150 17.45 35.30 -14.14
C ALA A 150 18.41 35.19 -15.33
N ARG A 151 19.67 35.64 -15.16
CA ARG A 151 20.71 35.41 -16.18
C ARG A 151 20.93 33.92 -16.43
N TYR A 152 21.07 33.11 -15.38
CA TYR A 152 21.24 31.67 -15.53
C TYR A 152 20.05 31.00 -16.22
N LEU A 153 18.82 31.42 -15.93
CA LEU A 153 17.66 30.91 -16.64
C LEU A 153 17.80 31.15 -18.14
N VAL A 154 18.09 32.37 -18.58
CA VAL A 154 18.21 32.72 -20.01
C VAL A 154 19.35 31.96 -20.67
N GLU A 155 20.52 31.87 -20.02
CA GLU A 155 21.65 31.09 -20.52
C GLU A 155 21.30 29.60 -20.71
N HIS A 156 20.50 29.02 -19.81
CA HIS A 156 20.10 27.61 -19.90
C HIS A 156 18.97 27.35 -20.88
N VAL A 157 18.10 28.35 -21.13
CA VAL A 157 17.17 28.32 -22.27
C VAL A 157 17.96 28.20 -23.57
N ALA A 158 19.00 29.01 -23.76
CA ALA A 158 19.84 28.97 -24.96
C ALA A 158 20.60 27.64 -25.13
N LYS A 159 20.95 26.98 -24.02
CA LYS A 159 21.59 25.65 -24.02
C LYS A 159 20.61 24.50 -24.28
N GLY A 160 19.30 24.74 -24.20
CA GLY A 160 18.27 23.71 -24.42
C GLY A 160 18.14 22.69 -23.28
N ASP A 161 18.44 23.07 -22.03
CA ASP A 161 18.33 22.17 -20.86
C ASP A 161 17.04 22.43 -20.07
N PRO A 162 15.93 21.72 -20.36
CA PRO A 162 14.64 21.99 -19.73
C PRO A 162 14.64 21.79 -18.21
N VAL A 163 15.49 20.89 -17.67
CA VAL A 163 15.55 20.62 -16.22
C VAL A 163 16.21 21.79 -15.49
N ASP A 164 17.31 22.34 -16.02
CA ASP A 164 17.91 23.53 -15.43
C ASP A 164 17.03 24.77 -15.61
N VAL A 165 16.35 24.90 -16.76
CA VAL A 165 15.35 25.95 -16.95
C VAL A 165 14.26 25.86 -15.87
N GLY A 166 13.71 24.66 -15.63
CA GLY A 166 12.72 24.43 -14.57
C GLY A 166 13.25 24.75 -13.18
N ASN A 167 14.50 24.35 -12.87
CA ASN A 167 15.13 24.64 -11.59
C ASN A 167 15.31 26.16 -11.38
N PHE A 168 15.86 26.89 -12.34
CA PHE A 168 16.03 28.34 -12.21
C PHE A 168 14.69 29.10 -12.19
N ALA A 169 13.70 28.64 -12.97
CA ALA A 169 12.34 29.19 -12.93
C ALA A 169 11.72 29.02 -11.54
N MET A 170 11.84 27.82 -10.96
CA MET A 170 11.41 27.55 -9.58
C MET A 170 12.14 28.45 -8.59
N MET A 171 13.47 28.61 -8.69
CA MET A 171 14.23 29.48 -7.79
C MET A 171 13.76 30.94 -7.84
N LEU A 172 13.53 31.48 -9.05
CA LEU A 172 12.98 32.84 -9.24
C LEU A 172 11.58 32.98 -8.63
N HIS A 173 10.72 31.97 -8.82
CA HIS A 173 9.40 31.93 -8.22
C HIS A 173 9.47 31.97 -6.68
N GLN A 174 10.29 31.10 -6.08
CA GLN A 174 10.46 31.04 -4.61
C GLN A 174 11.13 32.30 -4.05
N ARG A 175 11.83 33.06 -4.89
CA ARG A 175 12.41 34.36 -4.55
C ARG A 175 11.44 35.53 -4.73
N ALA A 176 10.20 35.28 -5.18
CA ALA A 176 9.22 36.30 -5.55
C ALA A 176 9.80 37.35 -6.51
N ALA A 177 10.56 36.89 -7.52
CA ALA A 177 11.22 37.77 -8.48
C ALA A 177 10.20 38.70 -9.15
N GLY A 178 10.50 40.00 -9.17
CA GLY A 178 9.63 41.00 -9.77
C GLY A 178 9.44 40.78 -11.28
N PRO A 179 8.32 41.28 -11.86
CA PRO A 179 7.94 40.98 -13.25
C PRO A 179 8.94 41.46 -14.31
N HIS A 180 9.82 42.41 -13.96
CA HIS A 180 10.84 42.96 -14.86
C HIS A 180 12.20 42.25 -14.80
N VAL A 181 12.41 41.37 -13.82
CA VAL A 181 13.74 40.74 -13.60
C VAL A 181 14.13 39.84 -14.78
N LEU A 182 13.23 38.95 -15.21
CA LEU A 182 13.51 38.04 -16.32
C LEU A 182 13.54 38.74 -17.70
N PRO A 183 12.60 39.64 -18.05
CA PRO A 183 12.71 40.45 -19.26
C PRO A 183 14.01 41.27 -19.34
N GLY A 184 14.45 41.85 -18.21
CA GLY A 184 15.72 42.57 -18.15
C GLY A 184 16.92 41.68 -18.45
N ALA A 185 16.96 40.47 -17.86
CA ALA A 185 18.02 39.49 -18.14
C ALA A 185 18.03 39.05 -19.60
N LEU A 186 16.85 38.82 -20.20
CA LEU A 186 16.73 38.45 -21.62
C LEU A 186 17.24 39.57 -22.53
N HIS A 187 16.87 40.83 -22.26
CA HIS A 187 17.34 41.97 -23.04
C HIS A 187 18.87 42.08 -23.04
N VAL A 188 19.50 41.94 -21.87
CA VAL A 188 20.97 41.95 -21.76
C VAL A 188 21.61 40.79 -22.52
N TYR A 189 20.99 39.60 -22.49
CA TYR A 189 21.50 38.44 -23.20
C TYR A 189 21.41 38.59 -24.73
N THR A 190 20.34 39.19 -25.26
CA THR A 190 20.13 39.36 -26.72
C THR A 190 20.81 40.61 -27.28
N HIS A 191 21.12 41.60 -26.44
CA HIS A 191 21.79 42.85 -26.84
C HIS A 191 23.05 43.10 -25.99
N PRO A 192 24.10 42.27 -26.15
CA PRO A 192 25.35 42.48 -25.44
C PRO A 192 26.00 43.79 -25.90
N GLU A 193 26.34 44.69 -24.97
CA GLU A 193 27.16 45.86 -25.32
C GLU A 193 28.55 45.39 -25.80
N PRO A 194 29.12 46.01 -26.84
CA PRO A 194 30.48 45.70 -27.27
C PRO A 194 31.46 46.04 -26.15
N LEU A 195 32.39 45.10 -25.87
CA LEU A 195 33.48 45.32 -24.92
C LEU A 195 34.20 46.62 -25.30
N LYS A 196 34.12 47.65 -24.46
CA LYS A 196 34.94 48.86 -24.61
C LYS A 196 36.40 48.43 -24.44
N GLY A 197 37.10 48.31 -25.57
CA GLY A 197 38.51 47.96 -25.61
C GLY A 197 39.32 48.87 -24.69
N GLY A 198 40.03 48.26 -23.75
CA GLY A 198 41.07 48.93 -22.99
C GLY A 198 42.15 49.43 -23.94
N LYS A 199 42.50 50.71 -23.79
CA LYS A 199 43.78 51.24 -24.27
C LYS A 199 44.88 50.85 -23.31
#